data_AF-A0A7W1TZ29-F1
#
_entry.id   AF-A0A7W1TZ29-F1
#
_cell.length_a   1.000
_cell.length_b   1.000
_cell.length_c   1.000
_cell.angle_alpha   90.00
_cell.angle_beta   90.00
_cell.angle_gamma   90.00
#
_symmetry.space_group_name_H-M   'P 1'
#
loop_
_entity.id
_entity.type
_entity.pdbx_description
1 polymer ?
#
loop_
_entity_poly.entity_id
_entity_poly.type
_entity_poly.pdbx_seq_one_letter_code
_entity_poly.pdbx_strand_id
1 'polypeptide(L)' 'MDPAADVSVLELVVTSGLNDSVFPPGIPLGRVAVADPAPGRLERRVEVRPVSDLAQLRLVSVLRTGTLMPS' A
#
# COMPACT_ATOMS: atom_id res chain seq x y z
N MET A 1 10.40 -2.38 7.34
CA MET A 1 9.23 -3.02 7.97
C MET A 1 9.78 -3.93 9.06
N ASP A 2 9.21 -3.92 10.25
CA ASP A 2 9.61 -4.87 11.29
C ASP A 2 9.15 -6.28 10.88
N PRO A 3 10.05 -7.27 10.70
CA PRO A 3 9.66 -8.64 10.35
C PRO A 3 8.82 -9.33 11.43
N ALA A 4 8.85 -8.84 12.67
CA ALA A 4 8.04 -9.32 13.78
C ALA A 4 6.66 -8.65 13.87
N ALA A 5 6.35 -7.67 13.00
CA ALA A 5 5.05 -7.01 12.99
C ALA A 5 3.93 -8.04 12.73
N ASP A 6 2.87 -7.94 13.54
CA ASP A 6 1.65 -8.70 13.30
C ASP A 6 0.97 -8.19 12.03
N VAL A 7 0.66 -9.10 11.12
CA VAL A 7 0.04 -8.80 9.82
C VAL A 7 -1.04 -9.83 9.59
N SER A 8 -2.27 -9.35 9.41
CA SER A 8 -3.45 -10.19 9.30
C SER A 8 -3.94 -10.33 7.86
N VAL A 9 -4.46 -11.51 7.50
CA VAL A 9 -5.18 -11.67 6.23
C VAL A 9 -6.41 -10.75 6.22
N LEU A 10 -6.72 -10.19 5.04
CA LEU A 10 -7.75 -9.17 4.80
C LEU A 10 -7.43 -7.75 5.30
N GLU A 11 -6.30 -7.54 5.98
CA GLU A 11 -5.84 -6.21 6.41
C GLU A 11 -5.67 -5.28 5.20
N LEU A 12 -6.09 -4.02 5.33
CA LEU A 12 -6.01 -3.03 4.27
C LEU A 12 -4.59 -2.48 4.16
N VAL A 13 -4.02 -2.56 2.96
CA VAL A 13 -2.71 -1.99 2.64
C VAL A 13 -2.91 -0.63 1.97
N VAL A 14 -2.21 0.38 2.48
CA VAL A 14 -2.23 1.75 1.95
C VAL A 14 -0.81 2.22 1.60
N THR A 15 -0.71 3.19 0.69
CA THR A 15 0.56 3.89 0.45
C THR A 15 1.03 4.60 1.73
N SER A 16 2.33 4.54 2.03
CA SER A 16 2.87 5.15 3.26
C SER A 16 3.25 6.62 3.10
N GLY A 17 3.54 7.08 1.88
CA GLY A 17 4.03 8.43 1.62
C GLY A 17 5.48 8.69 2.11
N LEU A 18 6.22 7.66 2.52
CA LEU A 18 7.59 7.78 3.05
C LEU A 18 8.66 7.66 1.94
N ASN A 19 9.90 8.05 2.26
CA ASN A 19 11.08 7.93 1.37
C ASN A 19 10.92 8.68 0.04
N ASP A 20 10.59 9.97 0.09
CA ASP A 20 10.37 10.81 -1.09
C ASP A 20 9.35 10.20 -2.08
N SER A 21 8.35 9.51 -1.54
CA SER A 21 7.31 8.83 -2.32
C SER A 21 6.57 9.79 -3.24
N VAL A 22 6.45 9.38 -4.51
CA VAL A 22 5.61 10.06 -5.50
C VAL A 22 4.11 9.92 -5.22
N PHE A 23 3.73 8.96 -4.37
CA PHE A 23 2.35 8.74 -3.95
C PHE A 23 2.07 9.40 -2.59
N PRO A 24 0.95 10.14 -2.46
CA PRO A 24 0.44 10.57 -1.15
C PRO A 24 0.25 9.37 -0.20
N PRO A 25 0.36 9.56 1.12
CA PRO A 25 -0.02 8.53 2.08
C PRO A 25 -1.52 8.24 2.06
N GLY A 26 -1.91 7.02 2.43
CA GLY A 26 -3.29 6.63 2.67
C GLY A 26 -4.08 6.15 1.45
N ILE A 27 -3.47 6.01 0.27
CA ILE A 27 -4.15 5.51 -0.93
C ILE A 27 -4.32 3.99 -0.82
N PRO A 28 -5.55 3.45 -0.88
CA PRO A 28 -5.78 2.01 -0.83
C PRO A 28 -5.14 1.28 -2.02
N LEU A 29 -4.31 0.28 -1.74
CA LEU A 29 -3.73 -0.60 -2.74
C LEU A 29 -4.54 -1.89 -2.85
N GLY A 30 -4.80 -2.52 -1.71
CA GLY A 30 -5.44 -3.83 -1.67
C GLY A 30 -5.57 -4.39 -0.28
N ARG A 31 -5.96 -5.67 -0.19
CA ARG A 31 -6.01 -6.41 1.07
C ARG A 31 -4.98 -7.52 1.08
N VAL A 32 -4.40 -7.79 2.26
CA VAL A 32 -3.50 -8.92 2.45
C VAL A 32 -4.20 -10.23 2.08
N ALA A 33 -3.62 -10.97 1.14
CA ALA A 33 -4.08 -12.29 0.73
C ALA A 33 -3.27 -13.40 1.42
N VAL A 34 -1.96 -13.20 1.54
CA VAL A 34 -1.03 -14.13 2.19
C VAL A 34 0.00 -13.33 2.98
N ALA A 35 0.24 -13.74 4.22
CA ALA A 35 1.29 -13.16 5.07
C ALA A 35 2.16 -14.29 5.61
N ASP A 36 3.13 -14.73 4.80
CA ASP A 36 3.96 -15.91 5.09
C ASP A 36 4.76 -15.68 6.40
N PRO A 37 4.59 -16.51 7.44
CA PRO A 37 5.47 -16.48 8.59
C PRO A 37 6.82 -17.05 8.17
N ALA A 38 7.83 -16.19 8.05
CA ALA A 38 9.17 -16.58 7.63
C ALA A 38 10.15 -16.58 8.83
N PRO A 39 10.09 -17.58 9.74
CA PRO A 39 11.00 -17.65 10.87
C PRO A 39 12.45 -17.73 10.36
N GLY A 40 13.31 -16.85 10.89
CA GLY A 40 14.72 -16.76 10.50
C GLY A 40 15.02 -15.84 9.31
N ARG A 41 14.02 -15.17 8.71
CA ARG A 41 14.25 -14.14 7.68
C ARG A 41 14.22 -12.74 8.28
N LEU A 42 15.07 -11.85 7.77
CA LEU A 42 15.10 -10.43 8.15
C LEU A 42 13.96 -9.62 7.52
N GLU A 43 13.28 -10.19 6.52
CA GLU A 43 12.20 -9.57 5.79
C GLU A 43 11.02 -10.53 5.67
N ARG A 44 9.81 -9.98 5.76
CA ARG A 44 8.55 -10.70 5.58
C ARG A 44 7.94 -10.32 4.24
N ARG A 45 7.58 -11.32 3.44
CA ARG A 45 6.85 -11.12 2.18
C ARG A 45 5.35 -11.19 2.43
N VAL A 46 4.62 -10.24 1.86
CA VAL A 46 3.16 -10.18 1.93
C VAL A 46 2.63 -10.11 0.51
N GLU A 47 1.65 -10.95 0.20
CA GLU A 47 0.92 -10.89 -1.07
C GLU A 47 -0.36 -10.10 -0.87
N VAL A 48 -0.63 -9.18 -1.79
CA VAL A 48 -1.76 -8.25 -1.70
C VAL A 48 -2.67 -8.44 -2.90
N ARG A 49 -3.97 -8.63 -2.63
CA ARG A 49 -5.00 -8.62 -3.66
C ARG A 49 -5.50 -7.19 -3.86
N PRO A 50 -5.41 -6.62 -5.07
CA PRO A 50 -5.88 -5.26 -5.33
C PRO A 50 -7.36 -5.09 -5.00
N VAL A 51 -7.71 -3.91 -4.49
CA VAL A 51 -9.12 -3.51 -4.29
C VAL A 51 -9.70 -2.81 -5.52
N SER A 52 -8.85 -2.31 -6.42
CA SER A 52 -9.25 -1.71 -7.68
C SER A 52 -9.48 -2.78 -8.75
N ASP A 53 -10.56 -2.61 -9.52
CA ASP A 53 -10.78 -3.35 -10.76
C ASP A 53 -10.32 -2.50 -11.93
N LEU A 54 -9.12 -2.81 -12.43
CA LEU A 54 -8.51 -2.07 -13.55
C LEU A 54 -9.09 -2.46 -14.91
N ALA A 55 -9.86 -3.55 -15.01
CA ALA A 55 -10.46 -4.00 -16.26
C ALA A 55 -11.74 -3.21 -16.62
N GLN A 56 -12.31 -2.47 -15.66
CA GLN A 56 -13.58 -1.76 -15.78
C GLN A 56 -13.42 -0.24 -15.57
N LEU A 57 -12.26 0.34 -15.89
CA LEU A 57 -12.03 1.77 -15.68
C LEU A 57 -12.75 2.63 -16.73
N ARG A 58 -13.56 3.58 -16.26
CA ARG A 58 -14.18 4.64 -17.08
C ARG A 58 -13.72 6.04 -16.69
N LEU A 59 -13.35 6.22 -15.43
CA LEU A 59 -12.89 7.47 -14.85
C LEU A 59 -11.71 7.17 -13.94
N VAL A 60 -10.71 8.03 -13.96
CA VAL A 60 -9.55 7.98 -13.06
C VAL A 60 -9.31 9.36 -12.46
N SER A 61 -8.76 9.36 -11.25
CA SER A 61 -8.32 10.59 -10.58
C SER A 61 -6.79 10.61 -10.53
N VAL A 62 -6.21 11.74 -10.94
CA VAL A 62 -4.77 11.97 -10.81
C VAL A 62 -4.52 12.74 -9.53
N LEU A 63 -3.75 12.14 -8.63
CA LEU A 63 -3.32 12.78 -7.39
C LEU A 63 -1.91 13.33 -7.61
N ARG A 64 -1.71 14.62 -7.33
CA ARG A 64 -0.39 15.25 -7.31
C ARG A 64 0.00 15.56 -5.88
N THR A 65 1.19 15.12 -5.47
CA THR A 65 1.85 15.57 -4.25
C THR A 65 2.46 16.95 -4.50
N GLY A 66 2.05 17.93 -3.70
CA GLY A 66 2.61 19.27 -3.73
C GLY A 66 2.19 20.05 -2.48
N THR A 67 3.08 20.92 -1.99
CA THR A 67 2.68 21.98 -1.05
C THR A 67 1.86 22.98 -1.85
N LEU A 68 0.59 23.18 -1.50
CA LEU A 68 -0.14 24.37 -1.96
C LEU A 68 0.54 25.58 -1.28
N MET A 69 1.51 26.20 -1.96
CA MET A 69 1.95 27.55 -1.61
C MET A 69 0.81 28.49 -2.01
N PRO A 70 0.13 29.18 -1.07
CA PRO A 70 -0.85 30.18 -1.42
C PRO A 70 -0.12 31.34 -2.12
N SER A 71 -0.61 31.72 -3.30
CA SER A 71 -0.23 32.91 -4.05
C SER A 71 -0.73 34.19 -3.38
#